data_AF-E4RUM1-F1
#
_entry.id   AF-E4RUM1-F1
#
_cell.length_a   1.000
_cell.length_b   1.000
_cell.length_c   1.000
_cell.angle_alpha   90.00
_cell.angle_beta   90.00
_cell.angle_gamma   90.00
#
_symmetry.space_group_name_H-M   'P 1'
#
loop_
_entity.id
_entity.type
_entity.pdbx_description
1 polymer ?
#
loop_
_entity_poly.entity_id
_entity_poly.type
_entity_poly.pdbx_seq_one_letter_code
_entity_poly.pdbx_strand_id
1 'polypeptide(L)' 'MKKLLFLFLLSSCVPVKEYQKAKINDAEMSLSNRSVEKFENSFQLYREGAAGANGGKSGGGCGCN' A
#
# COMPACT_ATOMS: atom_id res chain seq x y z
N MET A 1 -20.27 20.95 -24.86
CA MET A 1 -20.21 19.60 -25.47
C MET A 1 -18.88 18.89 -25.21
N LYS A 2 -17.71 19.42 -25.61
CA LYS A 2 -16.40 18.73 -25.44
C LYS A 2 -15.96 18.42 -24.00
N LYS A 3 -16.30 19.27 -23.02
CA LYS A 3 -15.96 19.05 -21.59
C LYS A 3 -16.66 17.83 -20.97
N LEU A 4 -17.81 17.42 -21.49
CA LEU A 4 -18.59 16.30 -20.94
C LEU A 4 -17.97 14.94 -21.32
N LEU A 5 -17.29 14.85 -22.48
CA LEU A 5 -16.63 13.64 -22.95
C LEU A 5 -15.46 13.22 -22.03
N PHE A 6 -14.76 14.19 -21.44
CA PHE A 6 -13.60 13.93 -20.58
C PHE A 6 -13.98 13.26 -19.25
N LEU A 7 -15.20 13.51 -18.76
CA LEU A 7 -15.67 12.99 -17.47
C LEU A 7 -16.03 11.50 -17.53
N PHE A 8 -16.41 10.98 -18.70
CA PHE A 8 -16.76 9.57 -18.89
C PHE A 8 -15.56 8.62 -18.87
N LEU A 9 -14.34 9.11 -19.09
CA LEU A 9 -13.12 8.29 -19.12
C LEU A 9 -12.66 7.82 -17.73
N LEU A 10 -13.19 8.41 -16.66
CA LEU A 10 -12.78 8.09 -15.27
C LEU A 10 -13.67 7.06 -14.58
N SER A 11 -14.70 6.52 -15.24
CA SER A 11 -15.70 5.63 -14.62
C SER A 11 -15.29 4.16 -14.51
N SER A 12 -14.09 3.77 -14.96
CA SER A 12 -13.68 2.36 -15.03
C SER A 12 -13.01 1.80 -13.78
N CYS A 13 -12.84 2.58 -12.71
CA CYS A 13 -12.20 2.11 -11.48
C CYS A 13 -13.17 1.23 -10.67
N VAL A 14 -12.78 -0.02 -10.40
CA VAL A 14 -13.59 -1.01 -9.65
C VAL A 14 -12.73 -1.71 -8.61
N PRO A 15 -13.23 -1.98 -7.39
CA PRO A 15 -12.49 -2.75 -6.40
C PRO A 15 -12.23 -4.18 -6.89
N VAL A 16 -10.98 -4.64 -6.72
CA VAL A 16 -10.56 -6.01 -7.03
C VAL A 16 -10.83 -6.91 -5.83
N LYS A 17 -11.39 -8.10 -6.08
CA LYS A 17 -11.64 -9.09 -5.02
C LYS A 17 -10.32 -9.59 -4.44
N GLU A 18 -10.21 -9.76 -3.12
CA GLU A 18 -8.99 -10.21 -2.41
C GLU A 18 -8.23 -11.35 -3.10
N TYR A 19 -8.91 -12.43 -3.52
CA TYR A 19 -8.25 -13.58 -4.15
C TYR A 19 -7.63 -13.29 -5.53
N GLN A 20 -8.09 -12.24 -6.22
CA GLN A 20 -7.52 -11.81 -7.49
C GLN A 20 -6.29 -10.91 -7.30
N LYS A 21 -6.17 -10.27 -6.13
CA LYS A 21 -5.04 -9.40 -5.81
C LYS A 21 -3.71 -10.14 -5.85
N ALA A 22 -3.70 -11.42 -5.44
CA ALA A 22 -2.54 -12.29 -5.55
C ALA A 22 -1.94 -12.40 -6.97
N LYS A 23 -2.71 -12.12 -8.04
CA LYS A 23 -2.23 -12.14 -9.44
C LYS A 23 -1.64 -10.81 -9.91
N ILE A 24 -1.95 -9.71 -9.23
CA ILE A 24 -1.52 -8.35 -9.58
C ILE A 24 -0.56 -7.76 -8.55
N ASN A 25 -0.40 -8.41 -7.41
CA ASN A 25 0.52 -8.00 -6.35
C ASN A 25 1.95 -8.08 -6.84
N ASP A 26 2.63 -6.94 -6.80
CA ASP A 26 4.08 -6.89 -6.94
C ASP A 26 4.75 -7.38 -5.62
N ALA A 27 5.99 -7.85 -5.73
CA ALA A 27 6.83 -8.22 -4.59
C ALA A 27 7.01 -7.06 -3.58
N GLU A 28 6.96 -5.82 -4.04
CA GLU A 28 7.01 -4.63 -3.19
C GLU A 28 5.71 -4.29 -2.46
N MET A 29 4.57 -4.89 -2.86
CA MET A 29 3.28 -4.69 -2.17
C MET A 29 3.19 -5.51 -0.87
N SER A 30 4.19 -6.35 -0.57
CA SER A 30 4.25 -7.12 0.68
C SER A 30 4.17 -6.20 1.90
N LEU A 31 3.20 -6.49 2.77
CA LEU A 31 3.00 -5.81 4.06
C LEU A 31 4.03 -6.26 5.10
N SER A 32 5.25 -6.57 4.71
CA SER A 32 6.31 -6.94 5.63
C SER A 32 7.60 -6.32 5.16
N ASN A 33 8.37 -5.77 6.10
CA ASN A 33 9.61 -5.11 5.76
C ASN A 33 10.66 -6.13 5.34
N ARG A 34 11.51 -5.72 4.40
CA ARG A 34 12.70 -6.48 4.07
C ARG A 34 13.70 -6.40 5.22
N SER A 35 14.52 -7.42 5.37
CA SER A 35 15.57 -7.45 6.41
C SER A 35 16.53 -6.27 6.32
N VAL A 36 16.82 -5.81 5.11
CA VAL A 36 17.70 -4.66 4.82
C VAL A 36 17.10 -3.32 5.27
N GLU A 37 15.77 -3.21 5.32
CA GLU A 37 15.05 -1.96 5.67
C GLU A 37 14.88 -1.78 7.18
N LYS A 38 15.36 -2.73 7.99
CA LYS A 38 15.18 -2.72 9.46
C LYS A 38 15.83 -1.50 10.10
N PHE A 39 17.04 -1.13 9.66
CA PHE A 39 17.74 0.04 10.19
C PHE A 39 17.01 1.34 9.82
N GLU A 40 16.54 1.43 8.58
CA GLU A 40 15.79 2.60 8.10
C GLU A 40 14.50 2.80 8.90
N ASN A 41 13.72 1.75 9.04
CA ASN A 41 12.47 1.81 9.79
C ASN A 41 12.71 2.08 11.27
N SER A 42 13.84 1.63 11.84
CA SER A 42 14.15 1.92 13.24
C SER A 42 14.40 3.41 13.46
N PHE A 43 15.08 4.10 12.54
CA PHE A 43 15.26 5.54 12.67
C PHE A 43 13.96 6.31 12.43
N GLN A 44 13.14 5.89 11.45
CA GLN A 44 11.86 6.53 11.13
C GLN A 44 10.86 6.36 12.29
N LEU A 45 10.79 5.17 12.88
CA LEU A 45 9.97 4.91 14.06
C LEU A 45 10.44 5.77 15.24
N TYR A 46 11.75 5.76 15.53
CA TYR A 46 12.29 6.44 16.70
C TYR A 46 12.18 7.96 16.60
N ARG A 47 12.44 8.54 15.41
CA ARG A 47 12.51 10.00 15.24
C ARG A 47 11.21 10.62 14.76
N GLU A 48 10.49 9.94 13.86
CA GLU A 48 9.27 10.46 13.23
C GLU A 48 7.99 9.80 13.76
N GLY A 49 8.10 8.77 14.62
CA GLY A 49 6.94 8.01 15.09
C GLY A 49 6.22 7.25 13.97
N ALA A 50 6.92 6.97 12.85
CA ALA A 50 6.32 6.34 11.68
C ALA A 50 5.89 4.90 12.00
N ALA A 51 4.60 4.61 11.83
CA ALA A 51 4.03 3.28 12.00
C ALA A 51 3.41 2.82 10.67
N GLY A 52 3.96 1.74 10.10
CA GLY A 52 3.48 1.12 8.87
C GLY A 52 2.52 -0.04 9.13
N ALA A 53 1.86 -0.54 8.09
CA ALA A 53 1.08 -1.78 8.14
C ALA A 53 1.98 -2.98 7.81
N ASN A 54 3.05 -3.16 8.58
CA ASN A 54 4.09 -4.16 8.35
C ASN A 54 4.00 -5.40 9.28
N GLY A 55 2.90 -5.53 10.03
CA GLY A 55 2.58 -6.68 10.87
C GLY A 55 3.48 -6.87 12.11
N GLY A 56 4.31 -5.87 12.43
CA GLY A 56 5.27 -5.92 13.55
C GLY A 56 4.79 -5.18 14.80
N LYS A 57 5.51 -5.35 15.92
CA LYS A 57 5.19 -4.61 17.17
C LYS A 57 5.25 -3.09 17.00
N SER A 58 6.14 -2.61 16.13
CA SER A 58 6.35 -1.20 15.83
C SER A 58 5.47 -0.69 14.68
N GLY A 59 4.66 -1.57 14.07
CA GLY A 59 3.86 -1.25 12.89
C GLY A 59 2.61 -2.11 12.84
N GLY A 60 1.52 -1.57 13.40
CA GLY A 60 0.21 -2.17 13.45
C GLY A 60 -0.79 -1.31 12.68
N GLY A 61 -1.22 -1.77 11.53
CA GLY A 61 -2.21 -1.10 10.69
C GLY A 61 -2.88 -2.09 9.75
N CYS A 62 -4.04 -1.71 9.21
CA CYS A 62 -4.68 -2.47 8.14
C CYS A 62 -3.92 -2.19 6.85
N GLY A 63 -3.14 -3.15 6.37
CA GLY A 63 -2.41 -2.99 5.13
C GLY A 63 -3.33 -3.13 3.94
N CYS A 64 -3.19 -2.25 2.95
CA CYS A 64 -4.04 -2.21 1.76
C CYS A 64 -3.62 -3.20 0.68
N ASN A 65 -3.10 -4.38 1.05
CA ASN A 65 -2.83 -5.46 0.12
C ASN A 65 -4.10 -6.30 -0.05
#